data_AF-A0A101U7H1-F1
#
_entry.id   AF-A0A101U7H1-F1
#
_cell.length_a   1.000
_cell.length_b   1.000
_cell.length_c   1.000
_cell.angle_alpha   90.00
_cell.angle_beta   90.00
_cell.angle_gamma   90.00
#
_symmetry.space_group_name_H-M   'P 1'
#
loop_
_entity.id
_entity.type
_entity.pdbx_description
1 polymer ?
#
loop_
_entity_poly.entity_id
_entity_poly.type
_entity_poly.pdbx_seq_one_letter_code
_entity_poly.pdbx_strand_id
1 'polypeptide(L)'
;MPLMLFLGGVGGAVLRFGLEKALFKAWPHEPFRGAAFAVNFCGCFAFGLLLGDLIADDKPASVHVLLGGAITSFSVFGHELLRLTQSGLYGVAGLRACTGWLVGAGAATAGALTGMQMAQRVL
;
A
#
# COMPACT_ATOMS: atom_id res chain seq x y z
N MET A 1 -3.05 -9.61 -20.45
CA MET A 1 -2.82 -8.34 -19.75
C MET A 1 -4.03 -7.88 -18.91
N PRO A 2 -5.23 -7.63 -19.46
CA PRO A 2 -6.34 -7.09 -18.66
C PRO A 2 -6.80 -8.02 -17.51
N LEU A 3 -6.74 -9.35 -17.70
CA LEU A 3 -7.10 -10.31 -16.65
C LEU A 3 -6.14 -10.28 -15.45
N MET A 4 -4.81 -10.17 -15.66
CA MET A 4 -3.85 -10.05 -14.55
C MET A 4 -4.03 -8.72 -13.80
N LEU A 5 -4.34 -7.64 -14.51
CA LEU A 5 -4.59 -6.33 -13.89
C LEU A 5 -5.83 -6.42 -12.99
N PHE A 6 -6.88 -7.06 -13.50
CA PHE A 6 -8.12 -7.30 -12.77
C PHE A 6 -7.88 -8.20 -11.55
N LEU A 7 -7.19 -9.33 -11.71
CA LEU A 7 -6.89 -10.26 -10.62
C LEU A 7 -5.99 -9.62 -9.56
N GLY A 8 -4.99 -8.84 -9.96
CA GLY A 8 -4.14 -8.08 -9.05
C GLY A 8 -4.92 -7.03 -8.27
N GLY A 9 -5.79 -6.27 -8.96
CA GLY A 9 -6.65 -5.26 -8.32
C GLY A 9 -7.67 -5.86 -7.36
N VAL A 10 -8.37 -6.93 -7.76
CA VAL A 10 -9.34 -7.63 -6.91
C VAL A 10 -8.64 -8.30 -5.73
N GLY A 11 -7.54 -9.01 -5.97
CA GLY A 11 -6.76 -9.66 -4.92
C GLY A 11 -6.22 -8.66 -3.89
N GLY A 12 -5.66 -7.54 -4.36
CA GLY A 12 -5.19 -6.45 -3.51
C GLY A 12 -6.31 -5.82 -2.67
N ALA A 13 -7.48 -5.59 -3.28
CA ALA A 13 -8.64 -5.04 -2.58
C ALA A 13 -9.19 -6.01 -1.51
N VAL A 14 -9.29 -7.30 -1.82
CA VAL A 14 -9.76 -8.32 -0.86
C VAL A 14 -8.80 -8.46 0.31
N LEU A 15 -7.49 -8.52 0.04
CA LEU A 15 -6.47 -8.65 1.08
C LEU A 15 -6.50 -7.44 2.03
N ARG A 16 -6.60 -6.23 1.46
CA ARG A 16 -6.72 -4.99 2.22
C ARG A 16 -7.97 -4.99 3.10
N PHE A 17 -9.13 -5.29 2.52
CA PHE A 17 -10.39 -5.34 3.27
C PHE A 17 -10.33 -6.37 4.40
N GLY A 18 -9.73 -7.54 4.14
CA GLY A 18 -9.50 -8.57 5.15
C GLY A 18 -8.61 -8.09 6.30
N LEU A 19 -7.48 -7.43 5.99
CA LEU A 19 -6.58 -6.88 7.01
C LEU A 19 -7.24 -5.76 7.82
N GLU A 20 -7.88 -4.79 7.16
CA GLU A 20 -8.56 -3.69 7.84
C GLU A 20 -9.67 -4.23 8.77
N LYS A 21 -10.45 -5.19 8.30
CA LYS A 21 -11.51 -5.84 9.10
C LYS A 21 -10.94 -6.66 10.26
N ALA A 22 -9.84 -7.39 10.05
CA ALA A 22 -9.18 -8.16 11.09
C ALA A 22 -8.60 -7.25 12.19
N LEU A 23 -7.95 -6.15 11.80
CA LEU A 23 -7.43 -5.16 12.73
C LEU A 23 -8.54 -4.47 13.52
N PHE A 24 -9.65 -4.12 12.85
CA PHE A 24 -10.83 -3.54 13.51
C PHE A 24 -11.45 -4.52 14.52
N LYS A 25 -11.50 -5.82 14.22
CA LYS A 25 -11.98 -6.85 15.13
C LYS A 25 -11.04 -7.06 16.32
N ALA A 26 -9.74 -6.97 16.11
CA ALA A 26 -8.72 -7.13 17.16
C ALA A 26 -8.66 -5.93 18.12
N TRP A 27 -8.93 -4.71 17.63
CA TRP A 27 -8.96 -3.49 18.44
C TRP A 27 -10.28 -2.71 18.27
N PRO A 28 -11.39 -3.21 18.85
CA PRO A 28 -12.72 -2.62 18.66
C PRO A 28 -12.94 -1.27 19.39
N HIS A 29 -12.11 -0.94 20.37
CA HIS A 29 -12.24 0.28 21.18
C HIS A 29 -11.23 1.38 20.83
N GLU A 30 -10.22 1.08 20.01
CA GLU A 30 -9.40 2.14 19.45
C GLU A 30 -10.03 2.59 18.13
N PRO A 31 -10.25 3.91 17.92
CA PRO A 31 -10.41 4.43 16.59
C PRO A 31 -9.07 4.27 15.89
N PHE A 32 -8.77 3.06 15.43
CA PHE A 32 -7.44 2.61 15.05
C PHE A 32 -7.04 3.26 13.72
N ARG A 33 -6.69 4.55 13.81
CA ARG A 33 -6.19 5.43 12.74
C ARG A 33 -4.91 4.87 12.12
N GLY A 34 -4.26 3.92 12.79
CA GLY A 34 -3.05 3.22 12.36
C GLY A 34 -3.29 2.01 11.45
N ALA A 35 -4.48 1.42 11.37
CA ALA A 35 -4.70 0.19 10.58
C ALA A 35 -4.57 0.49 9.09
N ALA A 36 -5.33 1.47 8.61
CA ALA A 36 -5.25 1.93 7.22
C ALA A 36 -3.83 2.41 6.88
N PHE A 37 -3.12 3.01 7.85
CA PHE A 37 -1.75 3.46 7.69
C PHE A 37 -0.75 2.29 7.58
N ALA A 38 -0.84 1.30 8.47
CA ALA A 38 0.00 0.11 8.46
C ALA A 38 -0.25 -0.74 7.22
N VAL A 39 -1.51 -0.93 6.82
CA VAL A 39 -1.86 -1.63 5.59
C VAL A 39 -1.33 -0.89 4.36
N ASN A 40 -1.41 0.44 4.35
CA ASN A 40 -0.82 1.24 3.28
C ASN A 40 0.72 1.12 3.26
N PHE A 41 1.38 1.20 4.42
CA PHE A 41 2.83 1.03 4.55
C PHE A 41 3.28 -0.36 4.04
N CYS A 42 2.67 -1.44 4.53
CA CYS A 42 2.97 -2.79 4.08
C CYS A 42 2.70 -2.96 2.59
N GLY A 43 1.61 -2.39 2.08
CA GLY A 43 1.29 -2.38 0.65
C GLY A 43 2.35 -1.68 -0.19
N CYS A 44 2.76 -0.48 0.21
CA CYS A 44 3.80 0.28 -0.46
C CYS A 44 5.15 -0.44 -0.42
N PHE A 45 5.53 -0.99 0.74
CA PHE A 45 6.77 -1.76 0.87
C PHE A 45 6.77 -3.00 -0.01
N ALA A 46 5.70 -3.81 0.03
CA ALA A 46 5.58 -5.00 -0.80
C ALA A 46 5.58 -4.67 -2.30
N PHE A 47 4.88 -3.60 -2.69
CA PHE A 47 4.93 -3.09 -4.06
C PHE A 47 6.36 -2.71 -4.47
N GLY A 48 7.06 -1.96 -3.62
CA GLY A 48 8.45 -1.61 -3.80
C GLY A 48 9.34 -2.84 -3.98
N LEU A 49 9.24 -3.80 -3.07
CA LEU A 49 10.06 -5.02 -3.08
C LEU A 49 9.90 -5.80 -4.37
N LEU A 50 8.67 -5.99 -4.82
CA LEU A 50 8.38 -6.67 -6.06
C LEU A 50 8.84 -5.86 -7.28
N LEU A 51 8.73 -4.53 -7.24
CA LEU A 51 9.25 -3.67 -8.30
C LEU A 51 10.78 -3.73 -8.40
N GLY A 52 11.48 -3.76 -7.27
CA GLY A 52 12.95 -3.86 -7.22
C GLY A 52 13.49 -5.19 -7.74
N ASP A 53 12.88 -6.30 -7.32
CA ASP A 53 13.19 -7.64 -7.83
C ASP A 53 12.97 -7.74 -9.35
N LEU A 54 11.98 -7.00 -9.84
CA LEU A 54 11.62 -6.96 -11.26
C LEU A 54 12.52 -6.03 -12.08
N ILE A 55 13.05 -4.95 -11.51
CA ILE A 55 14.06 -4.12 -12.19
C ILE A 55 15.38 -4.88 -12.35
N ALA A 56 15.70 -5.76 -11.39
CA ALA A 56 16.96 -6.50 -11.37
C ALA A 56 16.97 -7.73 -12.28
N ASP A 57 15.85 -8.45 -12.42
CA ASP A 57 15.67 -9.54 -13.39
C ASP A 57 14.72 -9.06 -14.49
N ASP A 58 15.11 -9.10 -15.77
CA ASP A 58 14.31 -8.69 -16.95
C ASP A 58 13.04 -9.57 -17.15
N LYS A 59 12.14 -9.54 -16.17
CA LYS A 59 10.98 -10.42 -16.01
C LYS A 59 9.86 -9.97 -16.97
N PRO A 60 9.09 -10.93 -17.50
CA PRO A 60 8.08 -10.64 -18.51
C PRO A 60 7.00 -9.69 -18.01
N ALA A 61 6.52 -8.81 -18.92
CA ALA A 61 5.61 -7.70 -18.64
C ALA A 61 4.27 -8.08 -17.98
N SER A 62 3.92 -9.36 -17.94
CA SER A 62 2.77 -9.89 -17.20
C SER A 62 2.88 -9.68 -15.68
N VAL A 63 4.10 -9.69 -15.13
CA VAL A 63 4.33 -9.50 -13.69
C VAL A 63 4.16 -8.02 -13.31
N HIS A 64 4.56 -7.07 -14.19
CA HIS A 64 4.33 -5.62 -14.01
C HIS A 64 2.87 -5.27 -13.71
N VAL A 65 1.95 -5.98 -14.36
CA VAL A 65 0.51 -5.71 -14.34
C VAL A 65 -0.15 -6.21 -13.04
N LEU A 66 0.38 -7.26 -12.42
CA LEU A 66 -0.12 -7.75 -11.13
C LEU A 66 0.20 -6.76 -10.00
N LEU A 67 1.36 -6.08 -10.09
CA LEU A 67 1.86 -5.15 -9.09
C LEU A 67 1.07 -3.84 -9.01
N GLY A 68 0.59 -3.33 -10.15
CA GLY A 68 -0.20 -2.10 -10.18
C GLY A 68 -1.52 -2.16 -9.38
N GLY A 69 -2.03 -3.36 -9.10
CA GLY A 69 -3.23 -3.59 -8.27
C GLY A 69 -2.97 -3.72 -6.78
N ALA A 70 -1.71 -3.68 -6.32
CA ALA A 70 -1.36 -3.98 -4.95
C ALA A 70 -1.71 -2.84 -3.97
N ILE A 71 -2.73 -3.09 -3.14
CA ILE A 71 -2.93 -2.67 -1.73
C ILE A 71 -3.02 -1.15 -1.43
N THR A 72 -2.80 -0.25 -2.38
CA THR A 72 -3.00 1.19 -2.16
C THR A 72 -4.43 1.61 -2.53
N SER A 73 -5.20 2.12 -1.58
CA SER A 73 -6.57 2.60 -1.82
C SER A 73 -6.64 4.09 -1.50
N PHE A 74 -6.58 4.89 -2.55
CA PHE A 74 -6.72 6.35 -2.46
C PHE A 74 -8.11 6.74 -1.94
N SER A 75 -9.14 5.93 -2.19
CA SER A 75 -10.53 6.20 -1.80
C SER A 75 -10.76 6.13 -0.29
N VAL A 76 -10.20 5.13 0.40
CA VAL A 76 -10.31 5.01 1.87
C VAL A 76 -9.58 6.18 2.56
N PHE A 77 -8.38 6.48 2.07
CA PHE A 77 -7.59 7.61 2.58
C PHE A 77 -8.28 8.96 2.32
N GLY A 78 -8.85 9.13 1.12
CA GLY A 78 -9.62 10.31 0.75
C GLY A 78 -10.89 10.49 1.59
N HIS A 79 -11.62 9.41 1.87
CA HIS A 79 -12.81 9.46 2.73
C HIS A 79 -12.46 9.88 4.16
N GLU A 80 -11.36 9.38 4.73
CA GLU A 80 -10.91 9.82 6.06
C GLU A 80 -10.44 11.27 6.08
N LEU A 81 -9.70 11.70 5.06
CA LEU A 81 -9.29 13.10 4.92
C LEU A 81 -10.52 14.01 4.82
N LEU A 82 -11.49 13.65 3.99
CA LEU A 82 -12.74 14.38 3.83
C LEU A 82 -13.52 14.45 5.14
N ARG A 83 -13.60 13.35 5.89
CA ARG A 83 -14.25 13.33 7.21
C ARG A 83 -13.53 14.24 8.21
N LEU A 84 -12.19 14.25 8.21
CA LEU A 84 -11.40 15.12 9.11
C LEU A 84 -11.58 16.60 8.74
N THR A 85 -11.59 16.95 7.46
CA THR A 85 -11.81 18.33 7.01
C THR A 85 -13.24 18.79 7.30
N GLN A 86 -14.26 17.94 7.05
CA GLN A 86 -15.65 18.23 7.40
C GLN A 86 -15.86 18.39 8.91
N SER A 87 -15.06 17.73 9.74
CA SER A 87 -15.08 17.88 11.20
C SER A 87 -14.29 19.09 11.71
N GLY A 88 -13.76 19.94 10.81
CA GLY A 88 -12.95 21.11 11.15
C GLY A 88 -11.51 20.79 11.61
N LEU A 89 -11.09 19.53 11.56
CA LEU A 89 -9.77 19.07 12.02
C LEU A 89 -8.72 19.16 10.90
N TYR A 90 -8.57 20.35 10.30
CA TYR A 90 -7.70 20.57 9.13
C TYR A 90 -6.23 20.25 9.39
N GLY A 91 -5.69 20.59 10.57
CA GLY A 91 -4.30 20.27 10.93
C GLY A 91 -4.04 18.76 10.98
N VAL A 92 -5.00 18.00 11.51
CA VAL A 92 -4.92 16.53 11.59
C VAL A 92 -5.07 15.92 10.19
N ALA A 93 -5.93 16.47 9.35
CA ALA A 93 -6.05 16.07 7.94
C ALA A 93 -4.75 16.31 7.18
N GLY A 94 -4.16 17.50 7.30
CA GLY A 94 -2.88 17.84 6.66
C GLY A 94 -1.72 16.95 7.14
N LEU A 95 -1.60 16.72 8.44
CA LEU A 95 -0.59 15.82 8.98
C LEU A 95 -0.75 14.39 8.45
N ARG A 96 -1.99 13.89 8.40
CA ARG A 96 -2.29 12.54 7.86
C ARG A 96 -1.99 12.45 6.36
N ALA A 97 -2.28 13.51 5.59
CA ALA A 97 -1.94 13.62 4.18
C ALA A 97 -0.43 13.51 3.96
N CYS A 98 0.35 14.35 4.64
CA CYS A 98 1.81 14.40 4.51
C CYS A 98 2.48 13.12 4.98
N THR A 99 2.08 12.60 6.15
CA THR A 99 2.66 11.36 6.70
C THR A 99 2.34 10.16 5.81
N GLY A 100 1.10 10.05 5.30
CA GLY A 100 0.72 8.98 4.37
C GLY A 100 1.58 8.99 3.10
N TRP A 101 1.82 10.16 2.51
CA TRP A 101 2.68 10.31 1.34
C TRP A 101 4.14 9.97 1.63
N LEU A 102 4.72 10.59 2.65
CA LEU A 102 6.14 10.41 2.98
C LEU A 102 6.45 8.98 3.38
N VAL A 103 5.61 8.38 4.23
CA VAL A 103 5.83 7.02 4.70
C VAL A 103 5.51 6.00 3.61
N GLY A 104 4.48 6.21 2.79
CA GLY A 104 4.21 5.36 1.64
C GLY A 104 5.36 5.36 0.62
N ALA A 105 5.84 6.55 0.22
CA ALA A 105 6.95 6.69 -0.71
C ALA A 105 8.26 6.11 -0.14
N GLY A 106 8.55 6.39 1.13
CA GLY A 106 9.72 5.83 1.82
C GLY A 106 9.66 4.30 1.89
N ALA A 107 8.51 3.73 2.22
CA ALA A 107 8.29 2.29 2.25
C ALA A 107 8.49 1.65 0.88
N ALA A 108 7.91 2.22 -0.18
CA ALA A 108 8.09 1.73 -1.55
C ALA A 108 9.55 1.79 -2.00
N THR A 109 10.25 2.88 -1.66
CA THR A 109 11.68 3.03 -1.99
C THR A 109 12.53 2.00 -1.26
N ALA A 110 12.31 1.84 0.05
CA ALA A 110 13.01 0.83 0.86
C ALA A 110 12.74 -0.60 0.36
N GLY A 111 11.49 -0.88 0.00
CA GLY A 111 11.10 -2.13 -0.64
C GLY A 111 11.90 -2.35 -1.92
N ALA A 112 11.91 -1.39 -2.85
CA ALA A 112 12.61 -1.51 -4.12
C ALA A 112 14.11 -1.76 -3.97
N LEU A 113 14.76 -1.03 -3.06
CA LEU A 113 16.17 -1.26 -2.75
C LEU A 113 16.41 -2.69 -2.23
N THR A 114 15.54 -3.17 -1.34
CA THR A 114 15.61 -4.53 -0.80
C THR A 114 15.39 -5.58 -1.89
N GLY A 115 14.41 -5.37 -2.78
CA GLY A 115 14.11 -6.27 -3.89
C GLY A 115 15.27 -6.41 -4.87
N MET A 116 15.90 -5.28 -5.25
CA MET A 116 17.08 -5.30 -6.12
C MET A 116 18.25 -6.06 -5.48
N GLN A 117 18.46 -5.90 -4.17
CA GLN A 117 19.51 -6.63 -3.44
C GLN A 117 19.24 -8.14 -3.36
N MET A 118 17.97 -8.55 -3.23
CA MET A 118 17.61 -9.97 -3.19
C MET A 118 17.90 -10.65 -4.52
N ALA A 119 17.52 -10.02 -5.64
CA ALA A 119 17.79 -10.53 -6.98
C ALA A 119 19.29 -10.69 -7.26
N GLN A 120 20.10 -9.69 -6.86
CA GLN A 120 21.56 -9.73 -7.02
C GLN A 120 22.28 -10.81 -6.20
N ARG A 121 21.65 -11.34 -5.14
CA ARG A 121 22.24 -12.42 -4.30
C ARG A 121 21.96 -13.83 -4.82
N VAL A 122 21.05 -13.96 -5.78
CA VAL A 122 20.64 -15.26 -6.34
C VAL A 122 21.43 -15.60 -7.62
N LEU A 123 22.11 -14.60 -8.21
CA LEU A 123 23.04 -14.72 -9.34
C LEU A 123 24.48 -14.93 -8.84
#